data_AF-A0A6V7JLG4-F1
#
_entry.id   AF-A0A6V7JLG4-F1
#
_cell.length_a   1.000
_cell.length_b   1.000
_cell.length_c   1.000
_cell.angle_alpha   90.00
_cell.angle_beta   90.00
_cell.angle_gamma   90.00
#
_symmetry.space_group_name_H-M   'P 1'
#
loop_
_entity.id
_entity.type
_entity.pdbx_description
1 polymer ?
#
loop_
_entity_poly.entity_id
_entity_poly.type
_entity_poly.pdbx_seq_one_letter_code
_entity_poly.pdbx_strand_id
1 'polypeptide(L)' 'TITVAMAILARLGVNVAANIGFQYAAEMLPTVVRAQGVSLIHIIGYFAHIIGPYVIYL' A
#
# COMPACT_ATOMS: atom_id res chain seq x y z
N THR A 1 -6.46 -3.94 25.46
CA THR A 1 -6.77 -5.15 24.65
C THR A 1 -7.42 -4.80 23.33
N ILE A 2 -8.48 -3.98 23.30
CA ILE A 2 -9.17 -3.56 22.07
C ILE A 2 -8.23 -2.83 21.09
N THR A 3 -7.43 -1.86 21.55
CA THR A 3 -6.49 -1.11 20.69
C THR A 3 -5.46 -2.02 19.99
N VAL A 4 -4.98 -3.05 20.69
CA VAL A 4 -4.02 -4.02 20.13
C VAL A 4 -4.70 -4.88 19.06
N ALA A 5 -5.92 -5.35 19.32
CA ALA A 5 -6.70 -6.10 18.33
C ALA A 5 -6.95 -5.25 17.06
N MET A 6 -7.32 -3.97 17.23
CA MET A 6 -7.52 -3.05 16.10
C MET A 6 -6.21 -2.79 15.33
N ALA A 7 -5.08 -2.63 16.03
CA ALA A 7 -3.78 -2.45 15.39
C ALA A 7 -3.35 -3.67 14.56
N ILE A 8 -3.63 -4.88 15.04
CA ILE A 8 -3.35 -6.12 14.32
C ILE A 8 -4.24 -6.23 13.07
N LEU A 9 -5.54 -5.98 13.21
CA LEU A 9 -6.47 -5.96 12.08
C LEU A 9 -6.08 -4.93 11.03
N ALA A 10 -5.69 -3.73 11.45
CA ALA A 10 -5.23 -2.68 10.56
C ALA A 10 -3.96 -3.11 9.81
N ARG A 11 -2.95 -3.66 10.51
CA ARG A 11 -1.74 -4.18 9.86
C ARG A 11 -2.05 -5.29 8.87
N LEU A 12 -2.93 -6.22 9.22
CA LEU A 12 -3.33 -7.29 8.31
C LEU A 12 -3.98 -6.72 7.05
N GLY A 13 -4.99 -5.83 7.21
CA GLY A 13 -5.70 -5.22 6.10
C GLY A 13 -4.78 -4.45 5.16
N VAL A 14 -3.87 -3.63 5.70
CA VAL A 14 -2.91 -2.85 4.90
C VAL A 14 -1.94 -3.76 4.14
N ASN A 15 -1.43 -4.82 4.77
CA ASN A 15 -0.53 -5.76 4.09
C ASN A 15 -1.25 -6.54 2.98
N VAL A 16 -2.47 -7.00 3.21
CA VAL A 16 -3.28 -7.69 2.19
C VAL A 16 -3.55 -6.75 1.01
N ALA A 17 -4.03 -5.53 1.28
CA ALA A 17 -4.32 -4.54 0.25
C ALA A 17 -3.09 -4.16 -0.57
N ALA A 18 -1.93 -3.95 0.09
CA ALA A 18 -0.69 -3.62 -0.60
C ALA A 18 -0.24 -4.74 -1.55
N ASN A 19 -0.20 -5.99 -1.07
CA ASN A 19 0.25 -7.12 -1.89
C ASN A 19 -0.66 -7.39 -3.08
N ILE A 20 -1.98 -7.40 -2.87
CA ILE A 20 -2.96 -7.59 -3.97
C ILE A 20 -2.90 -6.41 -4.94
N GLY A 21 -2.81 -5.18 -4.44
CA GLY A 21 -2.74 -3.97 -5.27
C GLY A 21 -1.52 -3.97 -6.20
N PHE A 22 -0.35 -4.39 -5.70
CA PHE A 22 0.84 -4.51 -6.55
C PHE A 22 0.72 -5.59 -7.62
N GLN A 23 0.17 -6.75 -7.27
CA GLN A 23 -0.02 -7.84 -8.23
C GLN A 23 -1.04 -7.47 -9.30
N TYR A 24 -2.19 -6.92 -8.90
CA TYR A 24 -3.20 -6.43 -9.82
C TYR A 24 -2.67 -5.33 -10.74
N ALA A 25 -1.93 -4.36 -10.20
CA ALA A 25 -1.30 -3.33 -11.00
C ALA A 25 -0.38 -3.91 -12.08
N ALA A 26 0.40 -4.94 -11.76
CA ALA A 26 1.28 -5.61 -12.72
C ALA A 26 0.50 -6.29 -13.86
N GLU A 27 -0.68 -6.83 -13.59
CA GLU A 27 -1.56 -7.46 -14.59
C GLU A 27 -2.19 -6.42 -15.53
N MET A 28 -2.57 -5.26 -14.99
CA MET A 28 -3.22 -4.19 -15.76
C MET A 28 -2.25 -3.39 -16.64
N LEU A 29 -0.97 -3.34 -16.28
CA LEU A 29 0.04 -2.57 -17.00
C LEU A 29 0.52 -3.29 -18.28
N PRO A 30 0.70 -2.57 -19.41
CA PRO A 30 1.30 -3.12 -20.61
C PRO A 30 2.71 -3.66 -20.35
N THR A 31 3.06 -4.78 -20.97
CA THR A 31 4.34 -5.49 -20.72
C THR A 31 5.58 -4.62 -20.93
N VAL A 32 5.55 -3.70 -21.91
CA VAL A 32 6.65 -2.77 -22.21
C VAL A 32 6.96 -1.78 -21.09
N VAL A 33 5.98 -1.44 -20.25
CA VAL A 33 6.14 -0.46 -19.16
C VAL A 33 5.86 -1.05 -17.78
N ARG A 34 5.58 -2.35 -17.68
CA ARG A 34 5.15 -3.00 -16.43
C ARG A 34 6.09 -2.73 -15.26
N ALA A 35 7.39 -2.97 -15.43
CA ALA A 35 8.36 -2.79 -14.35
C ALA A 35 8.43 -1.33 -13.87
N GLN A 36 8.40 -0.37 -14.80
CA GLN A 36 8.44 1.06 -14.49
C GLN A 36 7.14 1.55 -13.86
N GLY A 37 5.98 1.08 -14.36
CA GLY A 37 4.68 1.42 -13.81
C GLY A 37 4.48 0.88 -12.39
N VAL A 38 4.87 -0.37 -12.14
CA VAL A 38 4.79 -0.96 -10.79
C VAL A 38 5.75 -0.25 -9.82
N SER A 39 6.96 0.14 -10.25
CA SER A 39 7.88 0.89 -9.39
C SER A 39 7.33 2.27 -9.05
N LEU A 40 6.67 2.95 -9.99
CA LEU A 40 6.01 4.23 -9.74
C LEU A 40 4.88 4.09 -8.71
N ILE A 41 4.04 3.06 -8.83
CA ILE A 41 2.98 2.76 -7.86
C ILE A 41 3.59 2.51 -6.47
N HIS A 42 4.76 1.87 -6.40
CA HIS A 42 5.45 1.66 -5.14
C HIS A 42 5.92 2.97 -4.49
N ILE A 43 6.49 3.87 -5.30
CA ILE A 43 6.92 5.19 -4.84
C ILE A 43 5.71 6.00 -4.32
N ILE A 44 4.56 5.95 -5.00
CA ILE A 44 3.32 6.60 -4.53
C ILE A 44 2.86 6.01 -3.20
N GLY A 45 2.89 4.68 -3.04
CA GLY A 45 2.62 4.02 -1.76
C GLY A 45 3.56 4.47 -0.64
N TYR A 46 4.83 4.73 -0.97
CA TYR A 46 5.81 5.27 -0.04
C TYR A 46 5.48 6.69 0.41
N PHE A 47 5.03 7.57 -0.50
CA PHE A 47 4.53 8.90 -0.14
C PHE A 47 3.33 8.81 0.82
N ALA A 48 2.38 7.92 0.56
CA ALA A 48 1.26 7.69 1.47
C ALA A 48 1.72 7.22 2.85
N HIS A 49 2.76 6.39 2.91
CA HIS A 49 3.36 5.94 4.17
C HIS A 49 4.04 7.07 4.95
N ILE A 50 4.75 7.97 4.27
CA ILE A 50 5.37 9.15 4.88
C ILE A 50 4.32 10.08 5.48
N ILE A 51 3.18 10.25 4.80
CA ILE A 51 2.11 11.16 5.23
C ILE A 51 1.28 10.54 6.37
N GLY A 52 1.13 9.21 6.40
CA GLY A 52 0.26 8.48 7.33
C GLY A 52 0.33 8.89 8.82
N PRO A 53 1.52 9.06 9.42
CA PRO A 53 1.65 9.50 10.81
C PRO A 53 1.04 10.88 11.09
N TYR A 54 1.07 11.80 10.12
CA TYR A 54 0.56 13.16 10.30
C TYR A 54 -0.97 13.22 10.27
N VAL A 55 -1.62 12.28 9.56
CA VAL A 55 -3.09 12.20 9.46
C VAL A 55 -3.74 11.88 10.81
N ILE A 56 -3.03 11.21 11.71
CA ILE A 56 -3.56 10.83 13.04
C ILE A 56 -3.76 12.05 13.96
N TYR A 57 -3.03 13.15 13.69
CA TYR A 57 -3.06 14.37 14.50
C TYR A 57 -3.96 15.48 13.92
N LEU A 58 -4.66 15.21 12.82
CA LEU A 58 -5.64 16.09 12.18
C LEU A 58 -7.06 15.69 12.60
#